data_AF-A0A1W9ZLZ4-F1
#
_entry.id   AF-A0A1W9ZLZ4-F1
#
_cell.length_a   1.000
_cell.length_b   1.000
_cell.length_c   1.000
_cell.angle_alpha   90.00
_cell.angle_beta   90.00
_cell.angle_gamma   90.00
#
_symmetry.space_group_name_H-M   'P 1'
#
loop_
_entity.id
_entity.type
_entity.pdbx_description
1 polymer ?
#
loop_
_entity_poly.entity_id
_entity_poly.type
_entity_poly.pdbx_seq_one_letter_code
_entity_poly.pdbx_strand_id
1 'polypeptide(L)'
;MALRIGVSSAAFLLAIAGLAGMPTAPADPGVALPPIASTGGGPIIGGGDEAAQYRMSLQLNSFGKPDIQEGDGSDAAAFIMDSAAVPSPGLASAFVPLQRALGCQRDNTSFAARAYRRADGQWGGAMLVIAKSATANLDALTGCVKSAWPAPTAGGPTSMCAGGWTYPTSGENHRPETYYILLAGTAADFCSATNANYANFATRWPG
;
A
#
# COMPACT_ATOMS: atom_id res chain seq x y z
N MET A 1 -18.56 48.47 48.12
CA MET A 1 -20.02 48.47 47.98
C MET A 1 -20.40 49.57 46.99
N ALA A 2 -20.79 49.21 45.76
CA ALA A 2 -21.72 49.94 44.87
C ALA A 2 -21.46 49.53 43.40
N LEU A 3 -22.35 48.66 42.92
CA LEU A 3 -22.63 48.36 41.50
C LEU A 3 -23.06 49.64 40.75
N ARG A 4 -22.68 49.78 39.48
CA ARG A 4 -23.57 50.35 38.45
C ARG A 4 -23.43 49.62 37.11
N ILE A 5 -24.58 49.17 36.64
CA ILE A 5 -24.89 48.43 35.42
C ILE A 5 -25.05 49.43 34.26
N GLY A 6 -24.62 49.04 33.06
CA GLY A 6 -24.95 49.71 31.80
C GLY A 6 -24.79 48.75 30.63
N VAL A 7 -25.91 48.22 30.16
CA VAL A 7 -26.08 47.25 29.07
C VAL A 7 -26.29 48.01 27.75
N SER A 8 -25.63 47.59 26.65
CA SER A 8 -26.25 47.24 25.35
C SER A 8 -25.29 47.35 24.16
N SER A 9 -25.06 46.17 23.55
CA SER A 9 -25.21 45.89 22.11
C SER A 9 -24.11 46.22 21.09
N ALA A 10 -23.76 45.12 20.39
CA ALA A 10 -23.34 45.02 18.99
C ALA A 10 -21.85 45.14 18.64
N ALA A 11 -21.20 43.98 18.47
CA ALA A 11 -20.56 43.61 17.21
C ALA A 11 -20.16 42.12 17.25
N PHE A 12 -21.02 41.27 16.70
CA PHE A 12 -20.67 39.93 16.26
C PHE A 12 -19.83 40.11 14.98
N LEU A 13 -18.51 39.89 15.05
CA LEU A 13 -17.68 39.81 13.85
C LEU A 13 -17.11 38.39 13.75
N LEU A 14 -17.84 37.59 12.95
CA LEU A 14 -17.31 36.48 12.20
C LEU A 14 -16.14 36.94 11.32
N ALA A 15 -15.01 36.26 11.39
CA ALA A 15 -14.18 35.98 10.22
C ALA A 15 -13.23 34.82 10.52
N ILE A 16 -13.72 33.61 10.25
CA ILE A 16 -12.89 32.42 10.04
C ILE A 16 -12.29 32.60 8.64
N ALA A 17 -11.05 33.05 8.54
CA ALA A 17 -10.35 33.09 7.26
C ALA A 17 -8.84 32.98 7.52
N GLY A 18 -8.23 31.90 7.02
CA GLY A 18 -6.77 31.81 6.99
C GLY A 18 -6.14 30.45 7.27
N LEU A 19 -6.81 29.31 7.03
CA LEU A 19 -6.07 28.12 6.61
C LEU A 19 -5.81 28.25 5.11
N ALA A 20 -5.03 29.27 4.74
CA ALA A 20 -4.39 29.32 3.44
C ALA A 20 -3.49 28.08 3.36
N GLY A 21 -3.73 27.28 2.31
CA GLY A 21 -3.06 26.03 2.07
C GLY A 21 -1.57 26.17 2.34
N MET A 22 -1.05 25.28 3.19
CA MET A 22 0.38 25.03 3.24
C MET A 22 0.84 24.84 1.79
N PRO A 23 1.95 25.47 1.36
CA PRO A 23 2.47 25.24 0.03
C PRO A 23 2.73 23.75 -0.11
N THR A 24 1.93 23.09 -0.95
CA THR A 24 2.29 21.79 -1.49
C THR A 24 3.58 22.06 -2.24
N ALA A 25 4.70 21.57 -1.71
CA ALA A 25 5.96 21.63 -2.44
C ALA A 25 5.67 21.05 -3.83
N PRO A 26 5.89 21.81 -4.92
CA PRO A 26 5.70 21.27 -6.25
C PRO A 26 6.60 20.03 -6.35
N ALA A 27 6.00 18.89 -6.66
CA ALA A 27 6.74 17.67 -6.96
C ALA A 27 7.79 18.01 -8.02
N ASP A 28 9.03 17.59 -7.79
CA ASP A 28 10.13 17.80 -8.74
C ASP A 28 9.73 17.18 -10.09
N PRO A 29 9.54 17.98 -11.16
CA PRO A 29 9.10 17.49 -12.46
C PRO A 29 10.11 16.56 -13.14
N GLY A 30 11.30 16.38 -12.56
CA GLY A 30 12.32 15.45 -13.03
C GLY A 30 12.30 14.06 -12.37
N VAL A 31 11.54 13.84 -11.29
CA VAL A 31 11.59 12.56 -10.55
C VAL A 31 10.25 11.84 -10.58
N ALA A 32 10.22 10.74 -11.33
CA ALA A 32 9.07 9.88 -11.51
C ALA A 32 9.39 8.43 -11.10
N LEU A 33 8.36 7.66 -10.76
CA LEU A 33 8.48 6.22 -10.56
C LEU A 33 8.99 5.54 -11.84
N PRO A 34 9.88 4.54 -11.73
CA PRO A 34 10.43 3.80 -12.87
C PRO A 34 9.32 3.05 -13.61
N PRO A 35 9.37 2.90 -14.95
CA PRO A 35 8.39 2.09 -15.67
C PRO A 35 8.45 0.63 -15.20
N ILE A 36 7.32 -0.07 -15.26
CA ILE A 36 7.27 -1.50 -14.95
C ILE A 36 7.69 -2.27 -16.20
N ALA A 37 8.84 -2.94 -16.15
CA ALA A 37 9.28 -3.81 -17.24
C ALA A 37 8.44 -5.09 -17.20
N SER A 38 7.62 -5.34 -18.22
CA SER A 38 6.81 -6.57 -18.29
C SER A 38 7.59 -7.67 -18.98
N THR A 39 7.95 -8.71 -18.21
CA THR A 39 8.66 -9.90 -18.71
C THR A 39 7.75 -11.11 -18.86
N GLY A 40 6.53 -11.06 -18.31
CA GLY A 40 5.55 -12.15 -18.38
C GLY A 40 5.81 -13.29 -17.40
N GLY A 41 6.59 -13.06 -16.33
CA GLY A 41 6.99 -14.08 -15.36
C GLY A 41 5.89 -14.66 -14.47
N GLY A 42 4.65 -14.18 -14.60
CA GLY A 42 3.50 -14.61 -13.79
C GLY A 42 3.45 -13.95 -12.41
N PRO A 43 2.40 -14.23 -11.62
CA PRO A 43 2.13 -13.55 -10.35
C PRO A 43 3.13 -13.86 -9.22
N ILE A 44 3.75 -15.05 -9.20
CA ILE A 44 4.67 -15.48 -8.13
C ILE A 44 6.11 -15.07 -8.45
N ILE A 45 6.75 -14.36 -7.53
CA ILE A 45 8.19 -14.08 -7.56
C ILE A 45 8.94 -15.41 -7.53
N GLY A 46 9.83 -15.63 -8.51
CA GLY A 46 10.59 -16.87 -8.63
C GLY A 46 9.85 -18.04 -9.29
N GLY A 47 8.59 -17.84 -9.68
CA GLY A 47 7.77 -18.86 -10.34
C GLY A 47 7.11 -19.85 -9.38
N GLY A 48 6.47 -20.87 -9.93
CA GLY A 48 5.71 -21.86 -9.18
C GLY A 48 4.92 -22.75 -10.13
N ASP A 49 4.25 -23.77 -9.60
CA ASP A 49 3.35 -24.59 -10.41
C ASP A 49 2.14 -23.77 -10.91
N GLU A 50 1.54 -24.22 -12.01
CA GLU A 50 0.43 -23.52 -12.67
C GLU A 50 -0.77 -23.29 -11.74
N ALA A 51 -1.04 -24.23 -10.83
CA ALA A 51 -2.15 -24.12 -9.90
C ALA A 51 -1.87 -23.06 -8.82
N ALA A 52 -0.64 -22.98 -8.31
CA ALA A 52 -0.20 -21.95 -7.39
C ALA A 52 -0.23 -20.57 -8.05
N GLN A 53 0.32 -20.45 -9.26
CA GLN A 53 0.28 -19.21 -10.06
C GLN A 53 -1.17 -18.74 -10.25
N TYR A 54 -2.08 -19.64 -10.64
CA TYR A 54 -3.49 -19.32 -10.80
C TYR A 54 -4.13 -18.84 -9.48
N ARG A 55 -3.95 -19.58 -8.37
CA ARG A 55 -4.51 -19.19 -7.05
C ARG A 55 -4.02 -17.82 -6.60
N MET A 56 -2.74 -17.52 -6.83
CA MET A 56 -2.12 -16.24 -6.48
C MET A 56 -2.61 -15.09 -7.36
N SER A 57 -2.78 -15.32 -8.67
CA SER A 57 -3.32 -14.29 -9.57
C SER A 57 -4.71 -13.82 -9.13
N LEU A 58 -5.54 -14.71 -8.58
CA LEU A 58 -6.86 -14.38 -8.05
C LEU A 58 -6.82 -13.49 -6.80
N GLN A 59 -5.70 -13.47 -6.07
CA GLN A 59 -5.54 -12.59 -4.92
C GLN A 59 -4.99 -11.23 -5.33
N LEU A 60 -4.22 -11.15 -6.43
CA LEU A 60 -3.70 -9.88 -6.94
C LEU A 60 -4.83 -9.11 -7.62
N ASN A 61 -5.28 -8.03 -6.97
CA ASN A 61 -6.30 -7.16 -7.53
C ASN A 61 -5.80 -6.49 -8.82
N SER A 62 -6.68 -6.18 -9.75
CA SER A 62 -6.33 -5.36 -10.92
C SER A 62 -7.22 -4.12 -10.90
N PHE A 63 -6.66 -2.96 -11.25
CA PHE A 63 -7.44 -1.75 -11.48
C PHE A 63 -8.06 -1.76 -12.88
N GLY A 64 -7.49 -2.51 -13.83
CA GLY A 64 -8.03 -2.67 -15.18
C GLY A 64 -8.15 -1.36 -15.96
N LYS A 65 -7.38 -0.33 -15.57
CA LYS A 65 -7.43 0.99 -16.21
C LYS A 65 -6.24 1.19 -17.15
N PRO A 66 -6.47 1.76 -18.36
CA PRO A 66 -5.41 1.91 -19.36
C PRO A 66 -4.32 2.91 -18.96
N ASP A 67 -4.61 3.82 -18.03
CA ASP A 67 -3.66 4.81 -17.50
C ASP A 67 -2.75 4.23 -16.39
N ILE A 68 -3.01 2.99 -15.96
CA ILE A 68 -2.25 2.30 -14.91
C ILE A 68 -1.52 1.10 -15.55
N GLN A 69 -0.19 1.16 -15.52
CA GLN A 69 0.66 0.02 -15.81
C GLN A 69 0.61 -0.94 -14.62
N GLU A 70 0.42 -2.22 -14.93
CA GLU A 70 0.46 -3.31 -13.96
C GLU A 70 1.56 -4.29 -14.37
N GLY A 71 2.29 -4.81 -13.39
CA GLY A 71 3.21 -5.93 -13.62
C GLY A 71 3.26 -6.83 -12.41
N ASP A 72 3.64 -8.07 -12.64
CA ASP A 72 3.42 -9.18 -11.72
C ASP A 72 4.73 -9.89 -11.35
N GLY A 73 4.72 -10.56 -10.20
CA GLY A 73 5.83 -11.40 -9.73
C GLY A 73 7.16 -10.66 -9.70
N SER A 74 8.14 -11.17 -10.43
CA SER A 74 9.50 -10.59 -10.48
C SER A 74 9.53 -9.16 -11.03
N ASP A 75 8.61 -8.80 -11.94
CA ASP A 75 8.52 -7.45 -12.50
C ASP A 75 8.08 -6.46 -11.42
N ALA A 76 7.10 -6.86 -10.60
CA ALA A 76 6.65 -6.10 -9.46
C ALA A 76 7.73 -5.96 -8.39
N ALA A 77 8.45 -7.05 -8.11
CA ALA A 77 9.55 -7.04 -7.15
C ALA A 77 10.67 -6.07 -7.59
N ALA A 78 11.07 -6.12 -8.85
CA ALA A 78 12.04 -5.18 -9.42
C ALA A 78 11.55 -3.73 -9.30
N PHE A 79 10.30 -3.47 -9.69
CA PHE A 79 9.70 -2.14 -9.54
C PHE A 79 9.70 -1.63 -8.10
N ILE A 80 9.43 -2.48 -7.10
CA ILE A 80 9.49 -2.10 -5.67
C ILE A 80 10.92 -1.72 -5.28
N MET A 81 11.92 -2.52 -5.69
CA MET A 81 13.33 -2.27 -5.38
C MET A 81 13.80 -0.94 -6.00
N ASP A 82 13.47 -0.71 -7.26
CA ASP A 82 13.85 0.49 -8.01
C ASP A 82 13.11 1.73 -7.48
N SER A 83 11.81 1.59 -7.20
CA SER A 83 10.98 2.67 -6.66
C SER A 83 11.42 3.09 -5.25
N ALA A 84 11.90 2.17 -4.42
CA ALA A 84 12.46 2.50 -3.11
C ALA A 84 13.83 3.21 -3.20
N ALA A 85 14.49 3.15 -4.35
CA ALA A 85 15.79 3.77 -4.59
C ALA A 85 15.72 5.11 -5.36
N VAL A 86 14.52 5.56 -5.75
CA VAL A 86 14.38 6.84 -6.47
C VAL A 86 14.82 8.03 -5.61
N PRO A 87 15.39 9.09 -6.21
CA PRO A 87 15.90 10.23 -5.47
C PRO A 87 14.81 11.14 -4.87
N SER A 88 13.52 10.79 -5.02
CA SER A 88 12.39 11.51 -4.39
C SER A 88 11.99 10.82 -3.10
N PRO A 89 12.25 11.42 -1.91
CA PRO A 89 11.91 10.81 -0.63
C PRO A 89 10.42 10.50 -0.49
N GLY A 90 9.54 11.33 -1.06
CA GLY A 90 8.09 11.14 -0.99
C GLY A 90 7.60 9.93 -1.77
N LEU A 91 8.22 9.62 -2.91
CA LEU A 91 7.92 8.43 -3.69
C LEU A 91 8.62 7.20 -3.09
N ALA A 92 9.91 7.31 -2.79
CA ALA A 92 10.74 6.22 -2.29
C ALA A 92 10.21 5.63 -0.98
N SER A 93 9.85 6.49 -0.02
CA SER A 93 9.44 6.04 1.31
C SER A 93 8.14 5.20 1.30
N ALA A 94 7.36 5.22 0.21
CA ALA A 94 6.15 4.41 0.08
C ALA A 94 6.50 2.95 -0.18
N PHE A 95 7.64 2.71 -0.84
CA PHE A 95 8.08 1.37 -1.23
C PHE A 95 9.10 0.77 -0.25
N VAL A 96 9.74 1.57 0.61
CA VAL A 96 10.70 1.07 1.62
C VAL A 96 10.14 -0.06 2.51
N PRO A 97 8.89 0.01 3.03
CA PRO A 97 8.33 -1.10 3.81
C PRO A 97 8.18 -2.39 2.99
N LEU A 98 7.74 -2.27 1.74
CA LEU A 98 7.60 -3.40 0.82
C LEU A 98 8.97 -3.99 0.44
N GLN A 99 9.96 -3.13 0.18
CA GLN A 99 11.34 -3.52 -0.10
C GLN A 99 11.91 -4.36 1.05
N ARG A 100 11.68 -3.93 2.29
CA ARG A 100 12.12 -4.68 3.48
C ARG A 100 11.33 -5.98 3.65
N ALA A 101 10.02 -5.97 3.39
CA ALA A 101 9.19 -7.18 3.45
C ALA A 101 9.61 -8.22 2.40
N LEU A 102 9.99 -7.79 1.19
CA LEU A 102 10.59 -8.69 0.18
C LEU A 102 11.89 -9.32 0.70
N GLY A 103 12.73 -8.54 1.37
CA GLY A 103 13.95 -9.03 2.02
C GLY A 103 13.71 -10.02 3.16
N CYS A 104 12.47 -10.17 3.66
CA CYS A 104 12.10 -11.18 4.65
C CYS A 104 11.89 -12.58 4.04
N GLN A 105 11.86 -12.73 2.70
CA GLN A 105 11.85 -14.05 2.09
C GLN A 105 13.18 -14.77 2.33
N ARG A 106 13.10 -16.03 2.73
CA ARG A 106 14.27 -16.93 2.68
C ARG A 106 14.45 -17.60 1.33
N ASP A 107 13.35 -17.95 0.66
CA ASP A 107 13.37 -18.91 -0.44
C ASP A 107 12.94 -18.30 -1.79
N ASN A 108 12.75 -16.97 -1.90
CA ASN A 108 12.45 -16.22 -3.13
C ASN A 108 11.32 -16.76 -4.05
N THR A 109 10.44 -17.65 -3.56
CA THR A 109 9.52 -18.44 -4.43
C THR A 109 8.06 -18.44 -3.99
N SER A 110 7.72 -17.80 -2.87
CA SER A 110 6.40 -17.97 -2.25
C SER A 110 5.52 -16.71 -2.24
N PHE A 111 6.07 -15.58 -2.69
CA PHE A 111 5.35 -14.31 -2.64
C PHE A 111 4.85 -14.01 -4.02
N ALA A 112 3.56 -13.74 -4.12
CA ALA A 112 3.01 -13.11 -5.30
C ALA A 112 3.06 -11.60 -5.13
N ALA A 113 3.33 -10.89 -6.22
CA ALA A 113 3.46 -9.45 -6.19
C ALA A 113 2.77 -8.83 -7.40
N ARG A 114 2.16 -7.67 -7.20
CA ARG A 114 1.70 -6.80 -8.28
C ARG A 114 2.09 -5.37 -8.01
N ALA A 115 2.71 -4.74 -8.99
CA ALA A 115 3.05 -3.32 -8.98
C ALA A 115 2.06 -2.54 -9.85
N TYR A 116 1.85 -1.28 -9.48
CA TYR A 116 0.96 -0.36 -10.17
C TYR A 116 1.68 0.97 -10.35
N ARG A 117 1.61 1.51 -11.55
CA ARG A 117 2.19 2.81 -11.88
C ARG A 117 1.30 3.56 -12.84
N ARG A 118 0.90 4.77 -12.48
CA ARG A 118 0.18 5.65 -13.40
C ARG A 118 1.13 6.21 -14.45
N ALA A 119 0.60 6.54 -15.63
CA ALA A 119 1.38 7.11 -16.73
C ALA A 119 2.19 8.37 -16.36
N ASP A 120 1.71 9.18 -15.41
CA ASP A 120 2.40 10.37 -14.90
C ASP A 120 3.65 10.05 -14.03
N GLY A 121 3.79 8.80 -13.57
CA GLY A 121 4.86 8.37 -12.69
C GLY A 121 4.88 9.01 -11.30
N GLN A 122 3.86 9.80 -10.94
CA GLN A 122 3.72 10.42 -9.61
C GLN A 122 2.81 9.58 -8.70
N TRP A 123 2.00 8.71 -9.31
CA TRP A 123 1.14 7.77 -8.62
C TRP A 123 1.61 6.34 -8.85
N GLY A 124 1.68 5.57 -7.76
CA GLY A 124 1.94 4.15 -7.85
C GLY A 124 1.82 3.47 -6.50
N GLY A 125 1.86 2.15 -6.55
CA GLY A 125 1.81 1.31 -5.37
C GLY A 125 2.16 -0.11 -5.72
N ALA A 126 2.20 -0.96 -4.71
CA ALA A 126 2.40 -2.37 -4.91
C ALA A 126 1.70 -3.18 -3.82
N MET A 127 1.42 -4.41 -4.19
CA MET A 127 0.74 -5.41 -3.39
C MET A 127 1.62 -6.64 -3.32
N LEU A 128 1.82 -7.16 -2.12
CA LEU A 128 2.42 -8.48 -1.89
C LEU A 128 1.35 -9.40 -1.30
N VAL A 129 1.31 -10.64 -1.79
CA VAL A 129 0.45 -11.70 -1.30
C VAL A 129 1.32 -12.88 -0.93
N ILE A 130 1.09 -13.42 0.26
CA ILE A 130 1.87 -14.50 0.82
C ILE A 130 0.92 -15.63 1.18
N ALA A 131 1.06 -16.80 0.56
CA ALA A 131 0.33 -17.99 0.99
C ALA A 131 0.86 -18.48 2.34
N LYS A 132 -0.05 -18.79 3.26
CA LYS A 132 0.26 -19.56 4.46
C LYS A 132 0.89 -20.91 4.11
N SER A 133 0.37 -21.62 3.11
CA SER A 133 0.88 -22.95 2.75
C SER A 133 2.31 -22.92 2.22
N ALA A 134 2.69 -21.82 1.57
CA ALA A 134 4.01 -21.62 0.98
C ALA A 134 5.03 -21.01 1.96
N THR A 135 4.65 -20.81 3.23
CA THR A 135 5.51 -20.22 4.27
C THR A 135 5.77 -21.24 5.38
N ALA A 136 6.97 -21.81 5.40
CA ALA A 136 7.34 -22.84 6.39
C ALA A 136 7.35 -22.32 7.84
N ASN A 137 7.69 -21.04 8.07
CA ASN A 137 7.71 -20.43 9.40
C ASN A 137 7.06 -19.04 9.37
N LEU A 138 5.74 -19.01 9.63
CA LEU A 138 4.95 -17.78 9.64
C LEU A 138 5.33 -16.82 10.76
N ASP A 139 5.78 -17.32 11.91
CA ASP A 139 6.15 -16.47 13.05
C ASP A 139 7.44 -15.70 12.76
N ALA A 140 8.44 -16.35 12.17
CA ALA A 140 9.66 -15.71 11.73
C ALA A 140 9.40 -14.67 10.64
N LEU A 141 8.54 -14.99 9.67
CA LEU A 141 8.12 -14.05 8.64
C LEU A 141 7.39 -12.84 9.25
N THR A 142 6.39 -13.10 10.10
CA THR A 142 5.60 -12.05 10.76
C THR A 142 6.50 -11.15 11.60
N GLY A 143 7.44 -11.71 12.37
CA GLY A 143 8.41 -10.95 13.14
C GLY A 143 9.30 -10.06 12.26
N CYS A 144 9.77 -10.58 11.12
CA CYS A 144 10.57 -9.81 10.17
C CYS A 144 9.75 -8.66 9.55
N VAL A 145 8.57 -8.96 9.01
CA VAL A 145 7.70 -7.95 8.36
C VAL A 145 7.27 -6.90 9.38
N LYS A 146 6.86 -7.30 10.59
CA LYS A 146 6.45 -6.38 11.67
C LYS A 146 7.54 -5.37 12.02
N SER A 147 8.81 -5.79 12.01
CA SER A 147 9.93 -4.88 12.28
C SER A 147 10.12 -3.80 11.20
N ALA A 148 9.62 -4.05 9.99
CA ALA A 148 9.74 -3.17 8.85
C ALA A 148 8.45 -2.39 8.52
N TRP A 149 7.30 -2.86 9.00
CA TRP A 149 6.00 -2.33 8.62
C TRP A 149 5.60 -1.14 9.50
N PRO A 150 5.29 0.03 8.92
CA PRO A 150 4.86 1.18 9.71
C PRO A 150 3.48 0.92 10.33
N ALA A 151 3.25 1.52 11.51
CA ALA A 151 1.93 1.54 12.09
C ALA A 151 0.95 2.26 11.15
N PRO A 152 -0.28 1.74 10.96
CA PRO A 152 -1.26 2.35 10.07
C PRO A 152 -1.51 3.81 10.44
N THR A 153 -1.09 4.73 9.59
CA THR A 153 -1.28 6.17 9.80
C THR A 153 -2.52 6.59 9.02
N ALA A 154 -3.52 7.12 9.71
CA ALA A 154 -4.64 7.77 9.04
C ALA A 154 -4.13 9.08 8.45
N GLY A 155 -4.30 9.29 7.14
CA GLY A 155 -3.91 10.53 6.49
C GLY A 155 -4.84 10.89 5.33
N GLY A 156 -4.71 12.13 4.85
CA GLY A 156 -5.51 12.70 3.76
C GLY A 156 -5.26 12.05 2.38
N PRO A 157 -5.92 12.53 1.31
CA PRO A 157 -5.95 11.87 0.00
C PRO A 157 -4.58 11.67 -0.67
N THR A 158 -3.58 12.49 -0.31
CA THR A 158 -2.19 12.40 -0.81
C THR A 158 -1.21 11.79 0.20
N SER A 159 -1.70 11.36 1.37
CA SER A 159 -0.85 10.69 2.34
C SER A 159 -0.51 9.29 1.84
N MET A 160 0.77 8.96 1.89
CA MET A 160 1.24 7.62 1.57
C MET A 160 0.53 6.61 2.47
N CYS A 161 0.22 5.46 1.90
CA CYS A 161 -0.54 4.46 2.60
C CYS A 161 0.28 3.17 2.70
N ALA A 162 0.25 2.56 3.88
CA ALA A 162 0.78 1.24 4.13
C ALA A 162 -0.22 0.48 5.01
N GLY A 163 -0.60 -0.71 4.59
CA GLY A 163 -1.58 -1.53 5.29
C GLY A 163 -1.34 -2.99 4.99
N GLY A 164 -1.91 -3.86 5.81
CA GLY A 164 -1.91 -5.26 5.52
C GLY A 164 -3.02 -6.02 6.22
N TRP A 165 -3.27 -7.20 5.69
CA TRP A 165 -4.49 -7.97 5.93
C TRP A 165 -4.18 -9.46 5.90
N THR A 166 -4.86 -10.22 6.76
CA THR A 166 -4.96 -11.68 6.67
C THR A 166 -6.32 -11.99 6.08
N TYR A 167 -6.35 -12.66 4.93
CA TYR A 167 -7.56 -12.96 4.16
C TYR A 167 -7.54 -14.41 3.63
N PRO A 168 -8.66 -15.14 3.65
CA PRO A 168 -9.88 -14.85 4.39
C PRO A 168 -9.68 -15.04 5.90
N THR A 169 -10.43 -14.30 6.70
CA THR A 169 -10.61 -14.63 8.12
C THR A 169 -11.43 -15.91 8.24
N SER A 170 -10.98 -16.86 9.05
CA SER A 170 -11.67 -18.14 9.28
C SER A 170 -13.14 -17.90 9.63
N GLY A 171 -14.05 -18.20 8.70
CA GLY A 171 -15.49 -17.95 8.86
C GLY A 171 -16.23 -17.75 7.54
N GLU A 172 -15.56 -17.23 6.51
CA GLU A 172 -16.17 -17.06 5.20
C GLU A 172 -15.72 -18.12 4.18
N ASN A 173 -16.71 -18.89 3.73
CA ASN A 173 -16.70 -19.57 2.45
C ASN A 173 -15.69 -20.71 2.25
N HIS A 174 -15.41 -21.53 3.27
CA HIS A 174 -14.70 -22.83 3.10
C HIS A 174 -13.44 -22.74 2.21
N ARG A 175 -12.74 -21.59 2.19
CA ARG A 175 -11.57 -21.41 1.34
C ARG A 175 -10.40 -22.17 1.97
N PRO A 176 -9.69 -23.01 1.19
CA PRO A 176 -8.70 -23.94 1.73
C PRO A 176 -7.40 -23.28 2.20
N GLU A 177 -7.22 -21.97 1.97
CA GLU A 177 -5.93 -21.30 2.12
C GLU A 177 -6.08 -19.87 2.68
N THR A 178 -5.21 -19.53 3.63
CA THR A 178 -5.06 -18.18 4.18
C THR A 178 -3.92 -17.46 3.48
N TYR A 179 -4.16 -16.21 3.11
CA TYR A 179 -3.20 -15.30 2.49
C TYR A 179 -2.92 -14.11 3.41
N TYR A 180 -1.68 -13.66 3.40
CA TYR A 180 -1.25 -12.42 4.04
C TYR A 180 -0.95 -11.40 2.96
N ILE A 181 -1.56 -10.24 3.07
CA ILE A 181 -1.59 -9.21 2.04
C ILE A 181 -0.93 -7.98 2.63
N LEU A 182 0.03 -7.43 1.90
CA LEU A 182 0.69 -6.17 2.21
C LEU A 182 0.47 -5.21 1.07
N LEU A 183 0.13 -3.97 1.40
CA LEU A 183 -0.18 -2.92 0.46
C LEU A 183 0.60 -1.68 0.85
N ALA A 184 1.31 -1.09 -0.10
CA ALA A 184 1.81 0.27 0.09
C ALA A 184 1.75 1.07 -1.21
N GLY A 185 1.53 2.37 -1.10
CA GLY A 185 1.41 3.26 -2.25
C GLY A 185 1.67 4.71 -1.92
N THR A 186 1.94 5.49 -2.96
CA THR A 186 2.31 6.91 -2.87
C THR A 186 1.12 7.82 -2.58
N ALA A 187 -0.10 7.31 -2.70
CA ALA A 187 -1.33 8.06 -2.47
C ALA A 187 -2.41 7.20 -1.79
N ALA A 188 -3.32 7.85 -1.06
CA ALA A 188 -4.32 7.15 -0.25
C ALA A 188 -5.44 6.52 -1.11
N ASP A 189 -5.69 7.03 -2.32
CA ASP A 189 -6.66 6.47 -3.27
C ASP A 189 -6.26 5.05 -3.74
N PHE A 190 -4.96 4.77 -3.84
CA PHE A 190 -4.46 3.42 -4.09
C PHE A 190 -4.90 2.43 -3.01
N CYS A 191 -4.61 2.74 -1.74
CA CYS A 191 -4.97 1.83 -0.66
C CYS A 191 -6.47 1.86 -0.34
N SER A 192 -7.20 2.96 -0.55
CA SER A 192 -8.64 2.99 -0.24
C SER A 192 -9.43 2.05 -1.15
N ALA A 193 -9.15 2.07 -2.45
CA ALA A 193 -9.75 1.15 -3.42
C ALA A 193 -9.40 -0.30 -3.09
N THR A 194 -8.13 -0.56 -2.75
CA THR A 194 -7.64 -1.91 -2.50
C THR A 194 -8.09 -2.44 -1.13
N ASN A 195 -8.16 -1.58 -0.10
CA ASN A 195 -8.63 -1.93 1.25
C ASN A 195 -10.14 -2.20 1.30
N ALA A 196 -10.94 -1.55 0.45
CA ALA A 196 -12.37 -1.82 0.35
C ALA A 196 -12.66 -3.30 0.05
N ASN A 197 -11.76 -3.97 -0.68
CA ASN A 197 -11.87 -5.40 -0.98
C ASN A 197 -11.65 -6.30 0.25
N TYR A 198 -11.01 -5.79 1.31
CA TYR A 198 -10.64 -6.57 2.50
C TYR A 198 -11.42 -6.19 3.76
N ALA A 199 -12.04 -5.02 3.81
CA ALA A 199 -12.57 -4.41 5.03
C ALA A 199 -13.59 -5.26 5.80
N ASN A 200 -14.35 -6.14 5.14
CA ASN A 200 -15.38 -6.95 5.78
C ASN A 200 -14.92 -8.39 6.10
N PHE A 201 -13.83 -8.85 5.47
CA PHE A 201 -13.54 -10.29 5.32
C PHE A 201 -12.09 -10.65 5.69
N ALA A 202 -11.35 -9.68 6.23
CA ALA A 202 -9.93 -9.81 6.57
C ALA A 202 -9.62 -9.19 7.94
N THR A 203 -8.63 -9.74 8.63
CA THR A 203 -8.09 -9.16 9.89
C THR A 203 -6.82 -8.37 9.58
N ARG A 204 -6.58 -7.28 10.29
CA ARG A 204 -5.35 -6.48 10.13
C ARG A 204 -4.09 -7.31 10.42
N TRP A 205 -3.06 -7.17 9.58
CA TRP A 205 -1.74 -7.80 9.74
C TRP A 205 -0.65 -6.95 9.06
N PRO A 206 0.60 -6.92 9.53
CA PRO A 206 1.08 -7.47 10.79
C PRO A 206 0.50 -6.72 12.00
N GLY A 207 0.09 -7.44 13.03
CA GLY A 207 -0.35 -6.92 14.33
C GLY A 207 0.73 -7.06 15.38
#